data_AF-A0A933WRB2-F1
#
_entry.id   AF-A0A933WRB2-F1
#
_cell.length_a   1.000
_cell.length_b   1.000
_cell.length_c   1.000
_cell.angle_alpha   90.00
_cell.angle_beta   90.00
_cell.angle_gamma   90.00
#
_symmetry.space_group_name_H-M   'P 1'
#
loop_
_entity.id
_entity.type
_entity.pdbx_description
1 polymer ?
#
loop_
_entity_poly.entity_id
_entity_poly.type
_entity_poly.pdbx_seq_one_letter_code
_entity_poly.pdbx_strand_id
1 'polypeptide(L)'
;MKKINKIPQFKTYEEEANFWDTHSFTDFPGEFKPVKVVFKLNKPKDESLTVRLQANLKIKLIEVANQAGVNASTLARMWIVEKLRVV
;
A
#
# COMPACT_ATOMS: atom_id res chain seq x y z
N MET A 1 -24.43 -27.00 18.56
CA MET A 1 -23.52 -26.89 17.41
C MET A 1 -24.00 -25.74 16.54
N LYS A 2 -23.17 -24.71 16.30
CA LYS A 2 -23.56 -23.50 15.55
C LYS A 2 -23.70 -23.86 14.07
N LYS A 3 -24.82 -23.52 13.42
CA LYS A 3 -25.05 -23.78 11.99
C LYS A 3 -23.92 -23.13 11.19
N ILE A 4 -23.26 -23.92 10.33
CA ILE A 4 -22.25 -23.42 9.40
C ILE A 4 -23.01 -22.84 8.20
N ASN A 5 -22.95 -21.52 8.03
CA ASN A 5 -23.52 -20.85 6.86
C ASN A 5 -22.54 -20.97 5.70
N LYS A 6 -23.07 -21.20 4.49
CA LYS A 6 -22.28 -21.20 3.24
C LYS A 6 -22.33 -19.83 2.60
N ILE A 7 -21.25 -19.43 1.93
CA ILE A 7 -21.24 -18.19 1.16
C ILE A 7 -22.03 -18.43 -0.14
N PRO A 8 -23.05 -17.61 -0.46
CA PRO A 8 -23.85 -17.79 -1.67
C PRO A 8 -23.05 -17.44 -2.94
N GLN A 9 -23.50 -17.93 -4.10
CA GLN A 9 -22.98 -17.49 -5.39
C GLN A 9 -23.72 -16.22 -5.83
N PHE A 10 -22.99 -15.13 -5.99
CA PHE A 10 -23.52 -13.84 -6.45
C PHE A 10 -23.56 -13.78 -7.97
N LYS A 11 -24.58 -13.13 -8.54
CA LYS A 11 -24.67 -12.93 -9.98
C LYS A 11 -24.03 -11.61 -10.41
N THR A 12 -23.97 -10.63 -9.51
CA THR A 12 -23.42 -9.30 -9.75
C THR A 12 -22.52 -8.84 -8.60
N TYR A 13 -21.61 -7.91 -8.89
CA TYR A 13 -20.77 -7.29 -7.86
C TYR A 13 -21.57 -6.46 -6.84
N GLU A 14 -22.69 -5.87 -7.26
CA GLU A 14 -23.55 -5.06 -6.38
C GLU A 14 -24.28 -5.93 -5.36
N GLU A 15 -24.73 -7.13 -5.76
CA GLU A 15 -25.30 -8.12 -4.84
C GLU A 15 -24.27 -8.56 -3.78
N GLU A 16 -23.03 -8.82 -4.19
CA GLU A 16 -21.94 -9.21 -3.29
C GLU A 16 -21.61 -8.09 -2.29
N ALA A 17 -21.51 -6.84 -2.75
CA ALA A 17 -21.24 -5.71 -1.87
C ALA A 17 -22.33 -5.53 -0.80
N ASN A 18 -23.60 -5.52 -1.23
CA ASN A 18 -24.74 -5.39 -0.32
C ASN A 18 -24.81 -6.54 0.71
N PHE A 19 -24.41 -7.76 0.32
CA PHE A 19 -24.32 -8.89 1.24
C PHE A 19 -23.26 -8.66 2.32
N TRP A 20 -22.06 -8.22 1.95
CA TRP A 20 -20.97 -7.98 2.89
C TRP A 20 -21.12 -6.72 3.75
N ASP A 21 -21.95 -5.77 3.33
CA ASP A 21 -22.34 -4.63 4.17
C ASP A 21 -23.15 -5.04 5.41
N THR A 22 -23.82 -6.20 5.34
CA THR A 22 -24.74 -6.67 6.39
C THR A 22 -24.29 -7.95 7.09
N HIS A 23 -23.31 -8.67 6.55
CA HIS A 23 -22.84 -9.96 7.08
C HIS A 23 -21.36 -9.92 7.47
N SER A 24 -21.03 -10.51 8.63
CA SER A 24 -19.63 -10.66 9.04
C SER A 24 -18.98 -11.87 8.38
N PHE A 25 -17.75 -11.71 7.90
CA PHE A 25 -16.94 -12.83 7.41
C PHE A 25 -16.69 -13.89 8.50
N THR A 26 -16.77 -13.54 9.78
CA THR A 26 -16.60 -14.50 10.88
C THR A 26 -17.74 -15.53 10.97
N ASP A 27 -18.87 -15.28 10.30
CA ASP A 27 -20.05 -16.16 10.35
C ASP A 27 -19.98 -17.33 9.35
N PHE A 28 -18.92 -17.38 8.52
CA PHE A 28 -18.69 -18.41 7.50
C PHE A 28 -17.38 -19.19 7.76
N PRO A 29 -17.23 -19.85 8.92
CA PRO A 29 -16.01 -20.60 9.24
C PRO A 29 -15.83 -21.78 8.28
N GLY A 30 -14.63 -21.90 7.69
CA GLY A 30 -14.28 -23.00 6.78
C GLY A 30 -14.58 -22.75 5.29
N GLU A 31 -15.28 -21.67 4.96
CA GLU A 31 -15.52 -21.25 3.57
C GLU A 31 -14.32 -20.46 2.99
N PHE A 32 -13.41 -19.98 3.85
CA PHE A 32 -12.21 -19.26 3.46
C PHE A 32 -10.98 -20.15 3.46
N LYS A 33 -10.04 -19.86 2.56
CA LYS A 33 -8.72 -20.48 2.53
C LYS A 33 -7.70 -19.57 3.22
N PRO A 34 -6.82 -20.10 4.09
CA PRO A 34 -5.75 -19.32 4.68
C PRO A 34 -4.83 -18.80 3.56
N VAL A 35 -4.69 -17.47 3.47
CA VAL A 35 -3.72 -16.85 2.58
C VAL A 35 -2.41 -16.71 3.35
N LYS A 36 -1.31 -17.20 2.78
CA LYS A 36 0.03 -16.89 3.28
C LYS A 36 0.36 -15.45 2.90
N VAL A 37 0.10 -14.51 3.82
CA VAL A 37 0.46 -13.12 3.61
C VAL A 37 1.97 -12.97 3.78
N VAL A 38 2.69 -12.74 2.69
CA VAL A 38 4.11 -12.38 2.72
C VAL A 38 4.20 -10.86 2.86
N PHE A 39 4.22 -10.38 4.09
CA PHE A 39 4.59 -8.99 4.37
C PHE A 39 6.08 -8.81 4.09
N LYS A 40 6.44 -8.32 2.90
CA LYS A 40 7.81 -7.82 2.64
C LYS A 40 8.02 -6.47 3.34
N LEU A 41 7.89 -6.43 4.66
CA LEU A 41 8.27 -5.27 5.49
C LEU A 41 9.77 -5.00 5.38
N ASN A 42 10.56 -6.05 5.14
CA ASN A 42 12.02 -6.03 5.05
C ASN A 42 12.48 -6.18 3.60
N LYS A 43 12.00 -5.33 2.68
CA LYS A 43 12.93 -4.90 1.63
C LYS A 43 13.71 -3.76 2.25
N PRO A 44 14.84 -4.04 2.90
CA PRO A 44 15.60 -2.95 3.44
C PRO A 44 15.97 -2.01 2.29
N LYS A 45 15.73 -0.72 2.53
CA LYS A 45 16.39 0.33 1.76
C LYS A 45 17.84 0.35 2.27
N ASP A 46 18.57 -0.75 2.05
CA ASP A 46 19.82 -1.09 2.75
C ASP A 46 20.91 -0.04 2.55
N GLU A 47 20.83 0.70 1.46
CA GLU A 47 21.83 1.71 1.15
C GLU A 47 21.25 3.12 1.25
N SER A 48 21.80 3.89 2.18
CA SER A 48 21.53 5.32 2.32
C SER A 48 22.64 6.11 1.65
N LEU A 49 22.26 7.08 0.82
CA LEU A 49 23.18 8.05 0.23
C LEU A 49 23.08 9.36 1.00
N THR A 50 24.18 9.80 1.62
CA THR A 50 24.26 11.13 2.22
C THR A 50 24.70 12.14 1.17
N VAL A 51 23.83 13.11 0.86
CA VAL A 51 24.11 14.20 -0.10
C VAL A 51 24.17 15.53 0.62
N ARG A 52 25.23 16.32 0.37
CA ARG A 52 25.32 17.69 0.86
C ARG A 52 24.44 18.60 0.01
N LEU A 53 23.54 19.34 0.65
CA LEU A 53 22.63 20.28 0.02
C LEU A 53 22.76 21.64 0.70
N GLN A 54 22.61 22.72 -0.08
CA GLN A 54 22.43 24.05 0.49
C GLN A 54 21.11 24.12 1.27
N ALA A 55 21.06 24.94 2.33
CA ALA A 55 19.91 24.99 3.23
C ALA A 55 18.60 25.37 2.51
N ASN A 56 18.65 26.36 1.62
CA ASN A 56 17.53 26.79 0.78
C ASN A 56 17.01 25.66 -0.13
N LEU A 57 17.92 24.87 -0.72
CA LEU A 57 17.56 23.75 -1.58
C LEU A 57 16.86 22.63 -0.77
N LYS A 58 17.35 22.36 0.45
CA LYS A 58 16.72 21.40 1.36
C LYS A 58 15.29 21.82 1.73
N ILE A 59 15.08 23.10 2.02
CA ILE A 59 13.75 23.65 2.34
C ILE A 59 12.81 23.47 1.15
N LYS A 60 13.24 23.90 -0.05
CA LYS A 60 12.45 23.77 -1.27
C LYS A 60 12.10 22.32 -1.60
N LEU A 61 13.04 21.38 -1.40
CA LEU A 61 12.78 19.95 -1.59
C LEU A 61 11.68 19.45 -0.64
N ILE A 62 11.67 19.89 0.62
CA ILE A 62 10.64 19.52 1.60
C ILE A 62 9.28 20.09 1.20
N GLU A 63 9.21 21.36 0.78
CA GLU A 63 7.97 21.99 0.33
C GLU A 63 7.34 21.26 -0.86
N VAL A 64 8.14 20.97 -1.89
CA VAL A 64 7.66 20.25 -3.08
C VAL A 64 7.24 18.82 -2.73
N ALA A 65 7.98 18.14 -1.84
CA ALA A 65 7.63 16.80 -1.40
C ALA A 65 6.27 16.78 -0.69
N ASN A 66 6.03 17.74 0.22
CA ASN A 66 4.77 17.87 0.93
C ASN A 66 3.60 18.12 -0.02
N GLN A 67 3.78 19.00 -1.02
CA GLN A 67 2.75 19.23 -2.06
C GLN A 67 2.43 17.97 -2.86
N ALA A 68 3.42 17.09 -3.06
CA ALA A 68 3.26 15.80 -3.73
C ALA A 68 2.80 14.66 -2.79
N GLY A 69 2.54 14.93 -1.50
CA GLY A 69 2.10 13.93 -0.53
C GLY A 69 3.17 12.88 -0.18
N VAL A 70 4.45 13.18 -0.40
CA VAL A 70 5.57 12.27 -0.11
C VAL A 70 6.63 12.97 0.76
N ASN A 71 7.51 12.20 1.41
CA ASN A 71 8.63 12.80 2.13
C ASN A 71 9.79 13.19 1.18
N ALA A 72 10.66 14.08 1.64
CA ALA A 72 11.80 14.60 0.86
C ALA A 72 12.75 13.50 0.34
N SER A 73 12.98 12.44 1.12
CA SER A 73 13.82 11.31 0.69
C SER A 73 13.18 10.52 -0.47
N THR A 74 11.86 10.29 -0.39
CA THR A 74 11.09 9.65 -1.45
C THR A 74 11.11 10.47 -2.74
N LEU A 75 10.88 11.80 -2.63
CA LEU A 75 10.91 12.69 -3.79
C LEU A 75 12.30 12.73 -4.44
N ALA A 76 13.35 12.89 -3.64
CA ALA A 76 14.73 12.88 -4.12
C ALA A 76 15.06 11.56 -4.86
N ARG A 77 14.68 10.41 -4.30
CA ARG A 77 14.85 9.11 -4.95
C ARG A 77 14.12 9.03 -6.29
N MET A 78 12.89 9.54 -6.37
CA MET A 78 12.12 9.54 -7.62
C MET A 78 12.80 10.35 -8.71
N TRP A 79 13.27 11.57 -8.40
CA TRP A 79 13.98 12.41 -9.35
C TRP A 79 15.33 11.83 -9.78
N ILE A 80 16.08 11.21 -8.87
CA ILE A 80 17.33 10.52 -9.22
C ILE A 80 17.05 9.40 -10.23
N VAL A 81 16.05 8.55 -9.96
CA VAL A 81 15.65 7.47 -10.87
C VAL A 81 15.19 8.01 -12.21
N GLU A 82 14.39 9.08 -12.21
CA GLU A 82 13.92 9.72 -13.44
C GLU A 82 15.08 10.19 -14.31
N LYS A 83 16.07 10.89 -13.73
CA LYS A 83 17.22 11.41 -14.47
C LYS A 83 18.17 10.33 -14.95
N LEU A 84 18.34 9.24 -14.19
CA LEU A 84 19.20 8.12 -14.60
C LEU A 84 18.58 7.23 -15.69
N ARG A 85 17.26 7.28 -15.91
CA ARG A 85 16.62 6.54 -17.03
C ARG A 85 16.82 7.19 -18.40
N VAL A 86 17.20 8.47 -18.43
CA VAL A 86 17.39 9.24 -19.67
C VAL A 86 18.83 9.13 -20.19
N VAL A 87 19.70 8.44 -19.46
CA VAL A 87 21.09 8.10 -19.83
C VAL A 87 21.12 6.68 -20.36
#